data_AF-X1TFA7-F1
#
_entry.id   AF-X1TFA7-F1
#
_cell.length_a   1.000
_cell.length_b   1.000
_cell.length_c   1.000
_cell.angle_alpha   90.00
_cell.angle_beta   90.00
_cell.angle_gamma   90.00
#
_symmetry.space_group_name_H-M   'P 1'
#
loop_
_entity.id
_entity.type
_entity.pdbx_description
1 polymer ?
#
loop_
_entity_poly.entity_id
_entity_poly.type
_entity_poly.pdbx_seq_one_letter_code
_entity_poly.pdbx_strand_id
1 'polypeptide(L)'
;MSSKEQVDNLHPESKVADNWRAVLAAIDDRILRVCLPRSPERITLDNDQITIAVDSEFKKEYCLRKLPKIEETVAKVIGPRCVVIGEPPLVESARQTQPHAGISAHIAVLGIGDGGINAINRMHEENLRGVKLIAVDTDKQILGISRAHDTLQLGLDITGGRGT
;
A
#
# COMPACT_ATOMS: atom_id res chain seq x y z
N MET A 1 29.56 9.63 53.48
CA MET A 1 29.94 10.56 52.40
C MET A 1 29.53 9.87 51.10
N SER A 2 28.34 10.22 50.61
CA SER A 2 28.15 11.07 49.40
C SER A 2 28.41 10.28 48.12
N SER A 3 27.59 10.20 47.09
CA SER A 3 26.20 10.53 46.78
C SER A 3 26.08 10.21 45.29
N LYS A 4 24.95 9.63 44.87
CA LYS A 4 24.41 9.63 43.49
C LYS A 4 25.23 8.95 42.37
N GLU A 5 24.85 7.72 42.06
CA GLU A 5 24.71 7.29 40.65
C GLU A 5 23.30 6.73 40.48
N GLN A 6 22.39 7.60 40.05
CA GLN A 6 21.02 7.27 39.69
C GLN A 6 20.63 8.12 38.48
N VAL A 7 21.13 7.71 37.31
CA VAL A 7 20.74 8.16 35.96
C VAL A 7 21.30 7.04 35.05
N ASP A 8 20.59 6.37 34.16
CA ASP A 8 19.57 6.85 33.25
C ASP A 8 18.87 5.62 32.65
N ASN A 9 17.78 5.14 33.27
CA ASN A 9 16.89 4.12 32.69
C ASN A 9 15.60 4.83 32.25
N LEU A 10 15.73 5.76 31.30
CA LEU A 10 14.57 6.36 30.65
C LEU A 10 14.08 5.42 29.55
N HIS A 11 12.84 4.95 29.70
CA HIS A 11 12.11 4.19 28.69
C HIS A 11 12.24 4.88 27.31
N PRO A 12 12.47 4.12 26.21
CA PRO A 12 12.61 4.70 24.86
C PRO A 12 11.42 5.58 24.46
N GLU A 13 10.22 5.32 25.00
CA GLU A 13 9.01 6.14 24.81
C GLU A 13 9.12 7.57 25.38
N SER A 14 9.83 7.76 26.49
CA SER A 14 9.99 9.09 27.12
C SER A 14 10.79 10.04 26.24
N LYS A 15 11.81 9.52 25.55
CA LYS A 15 12.70 10.31 24.68
C LYS A 15 11.99 10.78 23.41
N VAL A 16 11.09 9.97 22.86
CA VAL A 16 10.27 10.33 21.70
C VAL A 16 9.31 11.47 22.04
N ALA A 17 8.67 11.40 23.21
CA ALA A 17 7.72 12.43 23.64
C ALA A 17 8.38 13.81 23.80
N ASP A 18 9.57 13.86 24.40
CA ASP A 18 10.29 15.11 24.62
C ASP A 18 10.84 15.69 23.31
N ASN A 19 11.41 14.84 22.45
CA ASN A 19 11.85 15.24 21.11
C ASN A 19 10.68 15.79 20.28
N TRP A 20 9.53 15.13 20.31
CA TRP A 20 8.36 15.58 19.55
C TRP A 20 7.79 16.90 20.06
N ARG A 21 7.74 17.10 21.38
CA ARG A 21 7.36 18.40 21.98
C ARG A 21 8.30 19.52 21.54
N ALA A 22 9.60 19.25 21.49
CA ALA A 22 10.59 20.21 21.02
C ALA A 22 10.40 20.55 19.52
N VAL A 23 10.10 19.55 18.68
CA VAL A 23 9.75 19.78 17.26
C VAL A 23 8.52 20.69 17.15
N LEU A 24 7.44 20.39 17.88
CA LEU A 24 6.22 21.21 17.85
C LEU A 24 6.45 22.64 18.36
N ALA A 25 7.36 22.84 19.31
CA ALA A 25 7.70 24.15 19.84
C ALA A 25 8.53 24.99 18.86
N ALA A 26 9.34 24.34 18.02
CA ALA A 26 10.17 25.01 17.01
C ALA A 26 9.40 25.36 15.71
N ILE A 27 8.15 24.91 15.56
CA ILE A 27 7.29 25.26 14.41
C ILE A 27 6.55 26.58 14.69
N ASP A 28 6.97 27.64 14.01
CA ASP A 28 6.30 28.95 14.08
C ASP A 28 4.95 29.00 13.34
N ASP A 29 4.72 28.09 12.39
CA ASP A 29 3.48 28.04 11.62
C ASP A 29 2.33 27.49 12.46
N ARG A 30 1.44 28.40 12.88
CA ARG A 30 0.30 28.08 13.75
C ARG A 30 -0.66 27.07 13.12
N ILE A 31 -0.84 27.10 11.79
CA ILE A 31 -1.75 26.19 11.09
C ILE A 31 -1.11 24.81 11.03
N LEU A 32 0.16 24.74 10.64
CA LEU A 32 0.92 23.48 10.62
C LEU A 32 0.94 22.80 11.99
N ARG A 33 1.17 23.57 13.06
CA ARG A 33 1.18 23.05 14.44
C ARG A 33 -0.18 22.48 14.89
N VAL A 34 -1.29 22.94 14.29
CA VAL A 34 -2.64 22.39 14.53
C VAL A 34 -2.89 21.14 13.70
N CYS A 35 -2.27 21.03 12.52
CA CYS A 35 -2.36 19.86 11.67
C CYS A 35 -1.56 18.66 12.22
N LEU A 36 -0.47 18.93 12.97
CA LEU A 36 0.37 17.91 13.57
C LEU A 36 -0.22 17.34 14.88
N PRO A 37 -0.07 16.04 15.14
CA PRO A 37 -0.60 15.41 16.35
C PRO A 37 0.18 15.89 17.58
N ARG A 38 -0.53 16.18 18.68
CA ARG A 38 0.10 16.53 19.97
C ARG A 38 0.47 15.30 20.80
N SER A 39 -0.23 14.19 20.57
CA SER A 39 -0.02 12.93 21.29
C SER A 39 1.21 12.23 20.71
N PRO A 40 2.24 11.91 21.52
CA PRO A 40 3.45 11.25 21.06
C PRO A 40 3.21 9.82 20.56
N GLU A 41 2.11 9.18 20.99
CA GLU A 41 1.68 7.85 20.50
C GLU A 41 1.42 7.81 19.00
N ARG A 42 1.17 8.97 18.37
CA ARG A 42 0.98 9.08 16.91
C ARG A 42 2.29 9.30 16.16
N ILE A 43 3.42 9.25 16.86
CA ILE A 43 4.76 9.46 16.32
C ILE A 43 5.55 8.17 16.45
N THR A 44 6.06 7.69 15.34
CA THR A 44 7.02 6.57 15.32
C THR A 44 8.37 7.11 14.91
N LEU A 45 9.40 6.85 15.70
CA LEU A 45 10.75 7.32 15.44
C LEU A 45 11.67 6.11 15.24
N ASP A 46 12.18 5.98 14.02
CA ASP A 46 13.18 5.00 13.64
C ASP A 46 14.56 5.68 13.49
N ASN A 47 15.59 4.89 13.18
CA ASN A 47 16.94 5.41 12.98
C ASN A 47 17.00 6.40 11.82
N ASP A 48 16.33 6.09 10.70
CA ASP A 48 16.42 6.86 9.45
C ASP A 48 15.15 7.66 9.12
N GLN A 49 14.04 7.41 9.82
CA GLN A 49 12.75 8.04 9.53
C GLN A 49 11.96 8.42 10.79
N ILE A 50 11.07 9.40 10.63
CA ILE A 50 10.01 9.74 11.58
C ILE A 50 8.67 9.65 10.86
N THR A 51 7.73 8.88 11.41
CA THR A 51 6.36 8.78 10.93
C THR A 51 5.42 9.58 11.83
N ILE A 52 4.58 10.39 11.21
CA ILE A 52 3.63 11.29 11.87
C ILE A 52 2.21 10.89 11.44
N ALA A 53 1.50 10.18 12.30
CA ALA A 53 0.13 9.75 12.05
C ALA A 53 -0.86 10.90 12.18
N VAL A 54 -1.42 11.30 11.04
CA VAL A 54 -2.44 12.32 10.91
C VAL A 54 -3.73 11.66 10.44
N ASP A 55 -4.84 11.89 11.15
CA ASP A 55 -6.13 11.21 10.96
C ASP A 55 -7.08 11.89 9.97
N SER A 56 -6.71 13.07 9.47
CA SER A 56 -7.54 13.89 8.58
C SER A 56 -6.84 14.15 7.27
N GLU A 57 -7.50 13.84 6.16
CA GLU A 57 -6.99 14.09 4.80
C GLU A 57 -6.62 15.55 4.57
N PHE A 58 -7.44 16.49 5.04
CA PHE A 58 -7.13 17.93 4.95
C PHE A 58 -5.85 18.30 5.72
N LYS A 59 -5.66 17.74 6.92
CA LYS A 59 -4.45 17.98 7.72
C LYS A 59 -3.23 17.32 7.09
N LYS A 60 -3.37 16.10 6.56
CA LYS A 60 -2.32 15.39 5.82
C LYS A 60 -1.85 16.20 4.62
N GLU A 61 -2.79 16.66 3.79
CA GLU A 61 -2.47 17.48 2.60
C GLU A 61 -1.76 18.78 2.98
N TYR A 62 -2.19 19.44 4.06
CA TYR A 62 -1.52 20.64 4.57
C TYR A 62 -0.09 20.34 5.03
N CYS A 63 0.10 19.26 5.80
CA CYS A 63 1.42 18.82 6.26
C CYS A 63 2.34 18.46 5.09
N LEU A 64 1.83 17.74 4.08
CA LEU A 64 2.57 17.38 2.87
C LEU A 64 2.99 18.63 2.08
N ARG A 65 2.10 19.62 1.93
CA ARG A 65 2.44 20.90 1.29
C ARG A 65 3.51 21.68 2.06
N LYS A 66 3.60 21.50 3.38
CA LYS A 66 4.59 22.14 4.25
C LYS A 66 5.72 21.20 4.66
N LEU A 67 5.86 20.07 3.99
CA LEU A 67 6.84 19.03 4.32
C LEU A 67 8.27 19.57 4.47
N PRO A 68 8.78 20.46 3.58
CA PRO A 68 10.13 21.01 3.73
C PRO A 68 10.37 21.72 5.07
N LYS A 69 9.33 22.38 5.61
CA LYS A 69 9.41 23.07 6.90
C LYS A 69 9.41 22.09 8.07
N ILE A 70 8.66 20.98 7.94
CA ILE A 70 8.64 19.91 8.94
C ILE A 70 10.01 19.22 8.97
N GLU A 71 10.53 18.84 7.80
CA GLU A 71 11.84 18.21 7.63
C GLU A 71 12.97 19.08 8.20
N GLU A 72 12.97 20.38 7.90
CA GLU A 72 13.95 21.31 8.46
C GLU A 72 13.90 21.34 9.99
N THR A 73 12.69 21.36 10.57
CA THR A 73 12.52 21.42 12.03
C THR A 73 12.93 20.10 12.69
N VAL A 74 12.54 18.97 12.10
CA VAL A 74 12.94 17.63 12.56
C VAL A 74 14.46 17.48 12.50
N ALA A 75 15.08 17.90 11.40
CA ALA A 75 16.53 17.84 11.23
C ALA A 75 17.27 18.65 12.30
N LYS A 76 16.75 19.82 12.68
CA LYS A 76 17.32 20.67 13.73
C LYS A 76 17.21 20.08 15.13
N VAL A 77 16.08 19.42 15.45
CA VAL A 77 15.79 18.97 16.82
C VAL A 77 16.25 17.54 17.07
N ILE A 78 15.99 16.64 16.13
CA ILE A 78 16.21 15.20 16.31
C ILE A 78 17.38 14.71 15.44
N GLY A 79 17.74 15.44 14.39
CA GLY A 79 18.77 15.06 13.40
C GLY A 79 18.17 14.64 12.05
N PRO A 80 18.99 14.48 11.01
CA PRO A 80 18.53 14.23 9.65
C PRO A 80 17.77 12.89 9.58
N ARG A 81 16.48 12.96 9.23
CA ARG A 81 15.59 11.81 9.06
C ARG A 81 14.58 12.08 7.96
N CYS A 82 14.14 11.02 7.29
CA CYS A 82 13.01 11.08 6.36
C CYS A 82 11.71 11.32 7.14
N VAL A 83 10.92 12.31 6.75
CA VAL A 83 9.62 12.60 7.38
C VAL A 83 8.50 11.96 6.57
N VAL A 84 7.75 11.07 7.19
CA VAL A 84 6.57 10.41 6.59
C VAL A 84 5.31 10.94 7.29
N ILE A 85 4.38 11.52 6.52
CA ILE A 85 3.07 11.97 7.02
C ILE A 85 2.05 10.90 6.66
N GLY A 86 1.46 10.22 7.65
CA GLY A 86 0.56 9.09 7.40
C GLY A 86 0.73 7.99 8.43
N GLU A 87 0.23 6.81 8.10
CA GLU A 87 0.42 5.65 8.96
C GLU A 87 1.84 5.08 8.76
N PRO A 88 2.36 4.30 9.71
CA PRO A 88 3.58 3.53 9.48
C PRO A 88 3.46 2.71 8.19
N PRO A 89 4.53 2.62 7.37
CA PRO A 89 4.48 1.97 6.06
C PRO A 89 3.87 0.57 6.08
N LEU A 90 4.08 -0.17 7.17
CA LEU A 90 3.52 -1.52 7.40
C LEU A 90 1.99 -1.53 7.53
N VAL A 91 1.41 -0.56 8.23
CA VAL A 91 -0.05 -0.47 8.45
C VAL A 91 -0.73 0.10 7.21
N GLU A 92 -0.11 1.09 6.59
CA GLU A 92 -0.58 1.67 5.32
C GLU A 92 -0.58 0.59 4.22
N SER A 93 0.48 -0.22 4.12
CA SER A 93 0.54 -1.35 3.18
C SER A 93 -0.49 -2.45 3.49
N ALA A 94 -0.81 -2.67 4.78
CA ALA A 94 -1.82 -3.65 5.18
C ALA A 94 -3.26 -3.18 4.94
N ARG A 95 -3.52 -1.87 4.95
CA ARG A 95 -4.84 -1.27 4.65
C ARG A 95 -5.06 -1.00 3.17
N GLN A 96 -4.00 -0.88 2.37
CA GLN A 96 -4.14 -0.58 0.97
C GLN A 96 -4.42 -1.83 0.13
N THR A 97 -5.67 -1.97 -0.33
CA THR A 97 -5.95 -2.43 -1.69
C THR A 97 -5.42 -1.37 -2.67
N GLN A 98 -4.10 -1.29 -2.88
CA GLN A 98 -3.54 -0.34 -3.84
C GLN A 98 -3.98 -0.69 -5.28
N PRO A 99 -4.49 0.26 -6.08
CA PRO A 99 -4.32 0.16 -7.52
C PRO A 99 -2.83 0.41 -7.81
N HIS A 100 -2.09 -0.65 -8.09
CA HIS A 100 -0.67 -0.60 -8.40
C HIS A 100 -0.40 0.28 -9.64
N ALA A 101 0.03 1.52 -9.43
CA ALA A 101 0.77 2.30 -10.41
C ALA A 101 2.27 1.94 -10.28
N GLY A 102 2.66 0.80 -10.85
CA GLY A 102 4.07 0.37 -10.86
C GLY A 102 4.32 -1.08 -11.29
N ILE A 103 3.40 -2.00 -10.99
CA ILE A 103 3.33 -3.33 -11.60
C ILE A 103 1.84 -3.68 -11.66
N SER A 104 1.18 -3.43 -12.81
CA SER A 104 -0.14 -4.01 -13.03
C SER A 104 0.06 -5.52 -13.19
N ALA A 105 -0.41 -6.31 -12.24
CA ALA A 105 -0.42 -7.76 -12.40
C ALA A 105 -1.26 -8.10 -13.65
N HIS A 106 -0.63 -8.68 -14.67
CA HIS A 106 -1.34 -9.18 -15.83
C HIS A 106 -1.97 -10.52 -15.48
N ILE A 107 -3.25 -10.47 -15.09
CA ILE A 107 -3.99 -11.67 -14.68
C ILE A 107 -4.63 -12.28 -15.93
N ALA A 108 -4.24 -13.51 -16.26
CA ALA A 108 -4.91 -14.32 -17.28
C ALA A 108 -5.67 -15.46 -16.60
N VAL A 109 -6.92 -15.67 -17.01
CA VAL A 109 -7.78 -16.74 -16.50
C VAL A 109 -8.05 -17.71 -17.64
N LEU A 110 -7.63 -18.96 -17.47
CA LEU A 110 -7.78 -20.01 -18.46
C LEU A 110 -8.91 -20.95 -18.05
N GLY A 111 -9.97 -21.01 -18.85
CA GLY A 111 -11.02 -22.02 -18.70
C GLY A 111 -10.71 -23.22 -19.60
N ILE A 112 -10.46 -24.38 -19.01
CA ILE A 112 -10.15 -25.61 -19.73
C ILE A 112 -11.40 -26.50 -19.84
N GLY A 113 -11.70 -26.98 -21.04
CA GLY A 113 -12.85 -27.86 -21.31
C GLY A 113 -14.20 -27.15 -21.26
N ASP A 114 -15.28 -27.88 -21.57
CA ASP A 114 -16.67 -27.40 -21.52
C ASP A 114 -17.02 -26.64 -20.22
N GLY A 115 -16.69 -27.24 -19.08
CA GLY A 115 -17.00 -26.66 -17.76
C GLY A 115 -16.23 -25.37 -17.50
N GLY A 116 -14.96 -25.32 -17.88
CA GLY A 116 -14.12 -24.12 -17.77
C GLY A 116 -14.59 -23.01 -18.69
N ILE A 117 -14.98 -23.35 -19.92
CA ILE A 117 -15.51 -22.41 -20.91
C ILE A 117 -16.85 -21.83 -20.47
N ASN A 118 -17.72 -22.64 -19.87
CA ASN A 118 -18.96 -22.15 -19.26
C ASN A 118 -18.70 -21.15 -18.12
N ALA A 119 -17.68 -21.40 -17.28
CA ALA A 119 -17.28 -20.45 -16.24
C ALA A 119 -16.73 -19.14 -16.83
N ILE A 120 -15.90 -19.23 -17.86
CA ILE A 120 -15.38 -18.06 -18.60
C ILE A 120 -16.52 -17.25 -19.21
N ASN A 121 -17.53 -17.90 -19.81
CA ASN A 121 -18.67 -17.21 -20.39
C ASN A 121 -19.45 -16.40 -19.34
N ARG A 122 -19.64 -16.95 -18.13
CA ARG A 122 -20.21 -16.21 -17.00
C ARG A 122 -19.33 -15.03 -16.58
N MET A 123 -18.02 -15.22 -16.45
CA MET A 123 -17.09 -14.13 -16.12
C MET A 123 -17.12 -13.00 -17.17
N HIS A 124 -17.32 -13.35 -18.43
CA HIS A 124 -17.48 -12.38 -19.51
C HIS A 124 -18.83 -11.65 -19.42
N GLU A 125 -19.93 -12.36 -19.17
CA GLU A 125 -21.27 -11.78 -18.99
C GLU A 125 -21.34 -10.80 -17.80
N GLU A 126 -20.67 -11.13 -16.70
CA GLU A 126 -20.54 -10.26 -15.52
C GLU A 126 -19.54 -9.10 -15.73
N ASN A 127 -18.96 -8.98 -16.93
CA ASN A 127 -18.05 -7.91 -17.33
C ASN A 127 -16.84 -7.76 -16.38
N LEU A 128 -16.24 -8.89 -15.99
CA LEU A 128 -15.12 -8.94 -15.05
C LEU A 128 -13.90 -8.17 -15.61
N ARG A 129 -13.49 -7.10 -14.93
CA ARG A 129 -12.41 -6.20 -15.36
C ARG A 129 -11.06 -6.63 -14.83
N GLY A 130 -10.00 -6.24 -15.53
CA GLY A 130 -8.61 -6.44 -15.08
C GLY A 130 -8.08 -7.86 -15.30
N VAL A 131 -8.81 -8.70 -16.04
CA VAL A 131 -8.39 -10.07 -16.38
C VAL A 131 -8.49 -10.31 -17.88
N LYS A 132 -7.56 -11.11 -18.41
CA LYS A 132 -7.64 -11.65 -19.76
C LYS A 132 -8.24 -13.06 -19.71
N LEU A 133 -9.48 -13.18 -20.15
CA LEU A 133 -10.18 -14.47 -20.24
C LEU A 133 -9.74 -15.25 -21.50
N ILE A 134 -9.29 -16.49 -21.31
CA ILE A 134 -8.82 -17.39 -22.37
C ILE A 134 -9.57 -18.72 -22.26
N ALA A 135 -10.17 -19.19 -23.34
CA ALA A 135 -10.81 -20.50 -23.41
C ALA A 135 -9.87 -21.53 -24.04
N VAL A 136 -9.82 -22.74 -23.49
CA VAL A 136 -8.92 -23.80 -23.94
C VAL A 136 -9.69 -25.11 -24.04
N ASP A 137 -9.68 -25.75 -25.19
CA ASP A 137 -10.32 -27.04 -25.40
C ASP A 137 -9.62 -27.82 -26.52
N THR A 138 -9.84 -29.13 -26.57
CA THR A 138 -9.49 -29.96 -27.72
C THR A 138 -10.59 -29.92 -28.80
N ASP A 139 -11.84 -29.64 -28.42
CA ASP A 139 -12.98 -29.54 -29.34
C ASP A 139 -13.09 -28.13 -29.95
N LYS A 140 -13.06 -28.07 -31.30
CA LYS A 140 -13.18 -26.82 -32.03
C LYS A 140 -14.57 -26.19 -31.94
N GLN A 141 -15.62 -27.01 -31.84
CA GLN A 141 -17.01 -26.55 -31.77
C GLN A 141 -17.25 -25.83 -30.44
N ILE A 142 -16.73 -26.38 -29.34
CA ILE A 142 -16.83 -25.79 -28.01
C ILE A 142 -16.07 -24.46 -27.94
N LEU A 143 -14.86 -24.39 -28.49
CA LEU A 143 -14.14 -23.13 -28.60
C LEU A 143 -14.88 -22.08 -29.44
N GLY A 144 -15.61 -22.52 -30.48
CA GLY A 144 -16.39 -21.65 -31.35
C GLY A 144 -17.58 -20.95 -30.68
N ILE A 145 -18.08 -21.49 -29.56
CA ILE A 145 -19.18 -20.89 -28.79
C ILE A 145 -18.70 -20.11 -27.55
N SER A 146 -17.39 -20.06 -27.31
CA SER A 146 -16.82 -19.31 -26.19
C SER A 146 -16.94 -17.80 -26.37
N ARG A 147 -17.14 -17.08 -25.25
CA ARG A 147 -17.10 -15.62 -25.15
C ARG A 147 -15.78 -15.09 -24.58
N ALA A 148 -14.76 -15.94 -24.50
CA ALA A 148 -13.42 -15.52 -24.08
C ALA A 148 -12.82 -14.47 -25.05
N HIS A 149 -11.82 -13.72 -24.59
CA HIS A 149 -11.10 -12.78 -25.45
C HIS A 149 -10.23 -13.53 -26.46
N ASP A 150 -9.59 -14.61 -26.02
CA ASP A 150 -8.78 -15.51 -26.84
C ASP A 150 -9.22 -16.97 -26.65
N THR A 151 -8.98 -17.79 -27.67
CA THR A 151 -9.19 -19.24 -27.64
C THR A 151 -7.91 -19.98 -28.00
N LEU A 152 -7.68 -21.14 -27.38
CA LEU A 152 -6.55 -22.02 -27.65
C LEU A 152 -7.03 -23.44 -27.87
N GLN A 153 -6.83 -23.96 -29.08
CA GLN A 153 -7.13 -25.34 -29.39
C GLN A 153 -5.95 -26.26 -29.04
N LEU A 154 -6.21 -27.29 -28.23
CA LEU A 154 -5.24 -28.30 -27.86
C LEU A 154 -5.34 -29.55 -28.75
N GLY A 155 -4.20 -30.17 -29.02
CA GLY A 155 -4.14 -31.51 -29.58
C GLY A 155 -4.76 -31.66 -30.98
N LEU A 156 -4.73 -30.61 -31.81
CA LEU A 156 -5.33 -30.64 -33.16
C LEU A 156 -4.88 -31.85 -33.98
N ASP A 157 -3.59 -32.18 -33.96
CA ASP A 157 -3.02 -33.31 -34.70
C ASP A 157 -3.43 -34.69 -34.14
N ILE A 158 -3.92 -34.72 -32.90
CA ILE A 158 -4.29 -35.94 -32.17
C ILE A 158 -5.81 -36.17 -32.24
N THR A 159 -6.60 -35.13 -31.96
CA THR A 159 -8.06 -35.21 -31.85
C THR A 159 -8.79 -34.83 -33.13
N GLY A 160 -8.09 -34.18 -34.08
CA GLY A 160 -8.72 -33.59 -35.27
C GLY A 160 -9.75 -32.50 -34.92
N GLY A 161 -9.69 -31.97 -33.70
CA GLY A 161 -10.62 -30.95 -33.20
C GLY A 161 -12.00 -31.43 -32.79
N ARG A 162 -12.14 -32.70 -32.41
CA ARG A 162 -13.42 -33.35 -32.07
C ARG A 162 -13.63 -33.62 -30.57
N GLY A 163 -12.77 -33.09 -29.71
CA GLY A 163 -12.79 -33.41 -28.28
C GLY A 163 -12.03 -34.70 -27.94
N THR A 164 -11.96 -35.00 -26.64
CA THR A 164 -11.46 -36.28 -26.08
C THR A 164 -12.55 -36.97 -25.30
#